data_AF-A0A1B2E652-F1
#
_entry.id   AF-A0A1B2E652-F1
#
_cell.length_a   1.000
_cell.length_b   1.000
_cell.length_c   1.000
_cell.angle_alpha   90.00
_cell.angle_beta   90.00
_cell.angle_gamma   90.00
#
_symmetry.space_group_name_H-M   'P 1'
#
loop_
_entity.id
_entity.type
_entity.pdbx_description
1 polymer ?
#
loop_
_entity_poly.entity_id
_entity_poly.type
_entity_poly.pdbx_seq_one_letter_code
_entity_poly.pdbx_strand_id
1 'polypeptide(L)'
;MEKRRFLLTFGRNLDHSNIDYLVKSRLSKYKGGIQKDYFNPVLHKGAEVILNYQIIDTNFDRISSKYYLDDFHITEAQKNGFLLSLKKLKGTHVWCDPRIQGHAFCVVDGIEFNFYVYRSLDGQDYRFPQYYSADSNADPIVHSQLHKMPEDEQYLQFPSDLSREVKDEITIRWINELIRMN
;
A
#
# COMPACT_ATOMS: atom_id res chain seq x y z
N MET A 1 -8.38 -10.43 -16.90
CA MET A 1 -7.66 -9.38 -16.12
C MET A 1 -8.57 -8.20 -15.74
N GLU A 2 -9.62 -7.89 -16.51
CA GLU A 2 -10.55 -6.76 -16.30
C GLU A 2 -11.26 -6.72 -14.93
N LYS A 3 -11.36 -7.85 -14.23
CA LYS A 3 -12.01 -7.96 -12.92
C LYS A 3 -11.10 -7.67 -11.73
N ARG A 4 -9.77 -7.58 -11.92
CA ARG A 4 -8.85 -7.35 -10.79
C ARG A 4 -8.94 -5.90 -10.33
N ARG A 5 -9.03 -5.70 -9.02
CA ARG A 5 -9.02 -4.40 -8.35
C ARG A 5 -8.01 -4.47 -7.22
N PHE A 6 -7.22 -3.42 -7.07
CA PHE A 6 -6.27 -3.33 -5.99
C PHE A 6 -6.64 -2.15 -5.10
N LEU A 7 -6.83 -2.43 -3.81
CA LEU A 7 -7.11 -1.42 -2.79
C LEU A 7 -5.88 -1.28 -1.91
N LEU A 8 -5.41 -0.05 -1.78
CA LEU A 8 -4.33 0.32 -0.88
C LEU A 8 -4.90 1.13 0.28
N THR A 9 -4.63 0.71 1.51
CA THR A 9 -4.83 1.51 2.71
C THR A 9 -3.49 1.96 3.25
N PHE A 10 -3.33 3.25 3.54
CA PHE A 10 -2.08 3.74 4.12
C PHE A 10 -2.27 4.88 5.10
N GLY A 11 -1.24 5.14 5.91
CA GLY A 11 -1.18 6.22 6.87
C GLY A 11 -0.31 5.83 8.07
N ARG A 12 -0.36 6.61 9.14
CA ARG A 12 0.38 6.32 10.38
C ARG A 12 -0.53 5.77 11.47
N ASN A 13 -0.08 4.76 12.21
CA ASN A 13 -0.79 4.23 13.38
C ASN A 13 -2.21 3.77 13.04
N LEU A 14 -2.34 3.01 11.95
CA LEU A 14 -3.63 2.51 11.49
C LEU A 14 -4.26 1.58 12.53
N ASP A 15 -5.59 1.50 12.55
CA ASP A 15 -6.33 0.62 13.46
C ASP A 15 -6.34 -0.82 12.90
N HIS A 16 -5.20 -1.50 13.00
CA HIS A 16 -5.01 -2.85 12.48
C HIS A 16 -6.03 -3.85 13.06
N SER A 17 -6.42 -3.70 14.32
CA SER A 17 -7.40 -4.58 14.96
C SER A 17 -8.77 -4.50 14.28
N ASN A 18 -9.27 -3.29 14.03
CA ASN A 18 -10.55 -3.11 13.34
C ASN A 18 -10.45 -3.40 11.83
N ILE A 19 -9.33 -3.06 11.18
CA ILE A 19 -9.10 -3.44 9.78
C ILE A 19 -9.10 -4.96 9.65
N ASP A 20 -8.40 -5.67 10.54
CA ASP A 20 -8.37 -7.13 10.57
C ASP A 20 -9.76 -7.73 10.74
N TYR A 21 -10.54 -7.17 11.67
CA TYR A 21 -11.91 -7.59 11.91
C TYR A 21 -12.78 -7.39 10.65
N LEU A 22 -12.65 -6.25 9.96
CA LEU A 22 -13.37 -5.99 8.72
C LEU A 22 -12.99 -6.98 7.61
N VAL A 23 -11.69 -7.22 7.39
CA VAL A 23 -11.23 -8.18 6.39
C VAL A 23 -11.74 -9.59 6.71
N LYS A 24 -11.64 -10.02 7.97
CA LYS A 24 -12.14 -11.33 8.42
C LYS A 24 -13.65 -11.48 8.22
N SER A 25 -14.42 -10.49 8.68
CA SER A 25 -15.88 -10.55 8.66
C SER A 25 -16.49 -10.38 7.26
N ARG A 26 -15.84 -9.60 6.38
CA ARG A 26 -16.40 -9.22 5.07
C ARG A 26 -15.75 -9.95 3.90
N LEU A 27 -14.46 -10.29 3.97
CA LEU A 27 -13.69 -10.78 2.82
C LEU A 27 -13.20 -12.22 2.96
N SER A 28 -12.82 -12.70 4.15
CA SER A 28 -12.13 -13.99 4.28
C SER A 28 -12.91 -15.21 3.76
N LYS A 29 -14.25 -15.19 3.79
CA LYS A 29 -15.08 -16.25 3.19
C LYS A 29 -15.02 -16.31 1.66
N TYR A 30 -14.49 -15.27 1.04
CA TYR A 30 -14.32 -15.11 -0.41
C TYR A 30 -12.86 -15.20 -0.84
N LYS A 31 -11.95 -15.56 0.08
CA LYS A 31 -10.53 -15.71 -0.21
C LYS A 31 -10.30 -16.91 -1.14
N GLY A 32 -9.64 -16.67 -2.27
CA GLY A 32 -9.13 -17.68 -3.18
C GLY A 32 -7.93 -18.42 -2.60
N GLY A 33 -7.66 -19.61 -3.10
CA GLY A 33 -6.51 -20.41 -2.72
C GLY A 33 -6.03 -21.29 -3.85
N ILE A 34 -4.71 -21.42 -3.97
CA ILE A 34 -4.05 -22.30 -4.95
C ILE A 34 -4.66 -23.71 -4.83
N GLN A 35 -5.15 -24.26 -5.95
CA GLN A 35 -5.92 -25.51 -6.09
C GLN A 35 -7.33 -25.57 -5.44
N LYS A 36 -7.64 -24.74 -4.42
CA LYS A 36 -8.99 -24.66 -3.82
C LYS A 36 -9.99 -23.93 -4.71
N ASP A 37 -9.51 -23.05 -5.59
CA ASP A 37 -10.33 -22.30 -6.54
C ASP A 37 -11.12 -23.21 -7.48
N TYR A 38 -10.59 -24.41 -7.78
CA TYR A 38 -11.28 -25.39 -8.62
C TYR A 38 -12.52 -26.01 -7.93
N PHE A 39 -12.56 -26.01 -6.59
CA PHE A 39 -13.60 -26.70 -5.80
C PHE A 39 -14.48 -25.77 -4.96
N ASN A 40 -14.23 -24.45 -4.91
CA ASN A 40 -15.04 -23.51 -4.12
C ASN A 40 -16.24 -22.98 -4.95
N PRO A 41 -17.49 -23.40 -4.66
CA PRO A 41 -18.65 -23.03 -5.47
C PRO A 41 -18.97 -21.52 -5.45
N VAL A 42 -18.52 -20.81 -4.40
CA VAL A 42 -18.71 -19.36 -4.25
C VAL A 42 -17.82 -18.58 -5.23
N LEU A 43 -16.64 -19.10 -5.57
CA LEU A 43 -15.72 -18.49 -6.54
C LEU A 43 -16.18 -18.78 -7.99
N HIS A 44 -16.88 -19.90 -8.21
CA HIS A 44 -17.49 -20.28 -9.50
C HIS A 44 -18.82 -19.57 -9.80
N LYS A 45 -19.55 -19.11 -8.78
CA LYS A 45 -20.84 -18.43 -8.93
C LYS A 45 -20.72 -16.94 -8.62
N GLY A 46 -20.45 -16.13 -9.65
CA GLY A 46 -20.82 -14.70 -9.62
C GLY A 46 -19.77 -13.73 -9.08
N ALA A 47 -18.48 -14.09 -9.05
CA ALA A 47 -17.42 -13.12 -8.79
C ALA A 47 -17.34 -12.09 -9.93
N GLU A 48 -17.64 -10.84 -9.59
CA GLU A 48 -17.54 -9.68 -10.48
C GLU A 48 -16.16 -9.04 -10.36
N VAL A 49 -15.54 -9.15 -9.19
CA VAL A 49 -14.27 -8.52 -8.82
C VAL A 49 -13.34 -9.52 -8.16
N ILE A 50 -12.05 -9.45 -8.51
CA ILE A 50 -10.95 -10.06 -7.76
C ILE A 50 -10.23 -8.93 -7.04
N LEU A 51 -10.45 -8.80 -5.74
CA LEU A 51 -9.88 -7.75 -4.91
C LEU A 51 -8.54 -8.22 -4.32
N ASN A 52 -7.49 -7.46 -4.57
CA ASN A 52 -6.27 -7.46 -3.74
C ASN A 52 -6.33 -6.31 -2.76
N TYR A 53 -5.84 -6.55 -1.55
CA TYR A 53 -5.84 -5.54 -0.50
C TYR A 53 -4.46 -5.46 0.15
N GLN A 54 -3.92 -4.25 0.25
CA GLN A 54 -2.66 -4.00 0.94
C GLN A 54 -2.81 -2.87 1.94
N ILE A 55 -2.04 -2.97 3.02
CA ILE A 55 -1.92 -1.97 4.07
C ILE A 55 -0.46 -1.54 4.14
N ILE A 56 -0.22 -0.23 4.19
CA ILE A 56 1.09 0.37 4.46
C ILE A 56 0.95 1.29 5.66
N ASP A 57 1.56 0.91 6.78
CA ASP A 57 1.64 1.77 7.96
C ASP A 57 3.03 2.42 7.99
N THR A 58 3.07 3.76 8.01
CA THR A 58 4.33 4.52 8.13
C THR A 58 4.85 4.50 9.57
N ASN A 59 4.10 3.96 10.54
CA ASN A 59 4.68 3.53 11.81
C ASN A 59 5.39 2.19 11.61
N PHE A 60 6.72 2.27 11.66
CA PHE A 60 7.55 1.14 11.33
C PHE A 60 7.45 -0.03 12.35
N ASP A 61 6.96 0.23 13.55
CA ASP A 61 6.77 -0.81 14.57
C ASP A 61 5.48 -1.64 14.38
N ARG A 62 4.72 -1.37 13.30
CA ARG A 62 3.46 -2.05 13.00
C ARG A 62 3.55 -2.87 11.71
N ILE A 63 2.75 -3.93 11.65
CA ILE A 63 2.78 -4.88 10.52
C ILE A 63 2.21 -4.22 9.26
N SER A 64 3.07 -3.92 8.30
CA SER A 64 2.68 -3.57 6.93
C SER A 64 2.55 -4.84 6.06
N SER A 65 1.69 -4.81 5.03
CA SER A 65 1.54 -5.86 4.00
C SER A 65 0.86 -7.19 4.39
N LYS A 66 -0.04 -7.17 5.39
CA LYS A 66 -0.72 -8.38 5.89
C LYS A 66 -1.56 -9.19 4.89
N TYR A 67 -2.15 -8.52 3.89
CA TYR A 67 -3.14 -9.12 2.98
C TYR A 67 -2.72 -9.10 1.51
N TYR A 68 -1.50 -8.63 1.23
CA TYR A 68 -1.05 -8.30 -0.12
C TYR A 68 -1.17 -9.45 -1.13
N LEU A 69 -0.92 -10.69 -0.68
CA LEU A 69 -0.95 -11.89 -1.51
C LEU A 69 -2.33 -12.57 -1.56
N ASP A 70 -3.35 -11.98 -0.93
CA ASP A 70 -4.68 -12.56 -0.90
C ASP A 70 -5.53 -12.06 -2.07
N ASP A 71 -6.11 -13.01 -2.81
CA ASP A 71 -7.16 -12.74 -3.81
C ASP A 71 -8.53 -12.95 -3.14
N PHE A 72 -9.39 -11.93 -3.12
CA PHE A 72 -10.77 -12.04 -2.65
C PHE A 72 -11.76 -11.91 -3.81
N HIS A 73 -12.55 -12.95 -4.08
CA HIS A 73 -13.47 -12.98 -5.21
C HIS A 73 -14.87 -12.57 -4.75
N ILE A 74 -15.23 -11.33 -5.06
CA ILE A 74 -16.40 -10.66 -4.49
C ILE A 74 -17.30 -10.07 -5.57
N THR A 75 -18.53 -9.72 -5.20
CA THR A 75 -19.42 -8.90 -6.03
C THR A 75 -19.10 -7.41 -5.88
N GLU A 76 -19.58 -6.58 -6.80
CA GLU A 76 -19.50 -5.12 -6.71
C GLU A 76 -20.17 -4.58 -5.44
N ALA A 77 -21.32 -5.14 -5.06
CA ALA A 77 -22.01 -4.77 -3.82
C ALA A 77 -21.17 -5.07 -2.56
N GLN A 78 -20.48 -6.23 -2.53
CA GLN A 78 -19.59 -6.60 -1.43
C GLN A 78 -18.36 -5.68 -1.37
N LYS A 79 -17.76 -5.37 -2.52
CA LYS A 79 -16.66 -4.41 -2.64
C LYS A 79 -17.05 -3.05 -2.06
N ASN A 80 -18.21 -2.51 -2.49
CA ASN A 80 -18.67 -1.19 -2.04
C ASN A 80 -19.03 -1.19 -0.55
N GLY A 81 -19.65 -2.25 -0.04
CA GLY A 81 -19.94 -2.40 1.39
C GLY A 81 -18.69 -2.51 2.27
N PHE A 82 -17.66 -3.20 1.78
CA PHE A 82 -16.35 -3.25 2.44
C PHE A 82 -15.70 -1.86 2.47
N LEU A 83 -15.62 -1.16 1.32
CA LEU A 83 -15.04 0.17 1.24
C LEU A 83 -15.77 1.19 2.14
N LEU A 84 -17.11 1.13 2.21
CA LEU A 84 -17.90 2.01 3.08
C LEU A 84 -17.59 1.79 4.56
N SER A 85 -17.35 0.53 4.96
CA SER A 85 -16.97 0.20 6.34
C SER A 85 -15.55 0.64 6.63
N LEU A 86 -14.64 0.42 5.67
CA LEU A 86 -13.24 0.78 5.77
C LEU A 86 -13.02 2.29 5.89
N LYS A 87 -13.75 3.10 5.11
CA LYS A 87 -13.71 4.58 5.15
C LYS A 87 -14.04 5.21 6.51
N LYS A 88 -14.56 4.43 7.47
CA LYS A 88 -14.83 4.89 8.84
C LYS A 88 -13.60 4.74 9.74
N LEU A 89 -12.59 3.99 9.31
CA LEU A 89 -11.36 3.76 10.04
C LEU A 89 -10.31 4.82 9.67
N LYS A 90 -9.30 5.01 10.54
CA LYS A 90 -8.18 5.90 10.27
C LYS A 90 -7.41 5.41 9.04
N GLY A 91 -6.99 6.36 8.20
CA GLY A 91 -6.11 6.14 7.07
C GLY A 91 -6.69 6.66 5.75
N THR A 92 -5.88 6.58 4.72
CA THR A 92 -6.24 6.89 3.34
C THR A 92 -6.47 5.59 2.58
N HIS A 93 -7.57 5.49 1.83
CA HIS A 93 -7.97 4.28 1.12
C HIS A 93 -8.14 4.60 -0.37
N VAL A 94 -7.30 4.00 -1.21
CA VAL A 94 -7.18 4.38 -2.62
C VAL A 94 -7.24 3.15 -3.52
N TRP A 95 -7.99 3.28 -4.60
CA TRP A 95 -7.99 2.27 -5.66
C TRP A 95 -6.78 2.47 -6.55
N CYS A 96 -6.03 1.41 -6.77
CA CYS A 96 -4.79 1.41 -7.52
C CYS A 96 -4.86 0.51 -8.75
N ASP A 97 -4.02 0.82 -9.75
CA ASP A 97 -3.82 -0.05 -10.90
C ASP A 97 -3.08 -1.31 -10.42
N PRO A 98 -3.68 -2.51 -10.51
CA PRO A 98 -3.05 -3.75 -10.07
C PRO A 98 -1.79 -4.11 -10.87
N ARG A 99 -1.53 -3.45 -12.00
CA ARG A 99 -0.34 -3.67 -12.85
C ARG A 99 0.83 -2.77 -12.47
N ILE A 100 0.60 -1.75 -11.65
CA ILE A 100 1.62 -0.75 -11.30
C ILE A 100 1.87 -0.85 -9.80
N GLN A 101 2.65 -1.86 -9.48
CA GLN A 101 3.19 -2.15 -8.15
C GLN A 101 4.68 -2.44 -8.36
N GLY A 102 5.55 -1.70 -7.69
CA GLY A 102 6.98 -1.82 -7.96
C GLY A 102 7.84 -1.25 -6.87
N HIS A 103 9.12 -1.11 -7.20
CA HIS A 103 10.14 -0.57 -6.32
C HIS A 103 10.84 0.61 -7.02
N ALA A 104 11.16 1.63 -6.23
CA ALA A 104 12.06 2.70 -6.62
C ALA A 104 13.18 2.78 -5.57
N PHE A 105 14.33 3.31 -5.98
CA PHE A 105 15.42 3.59 -5.06
C PHE A 105 16.09 4.91 -5.41
N CYS A 106 16.74 5.51 -4.44
CA CYS A 106 17.66 6.63 -4.65
C CYS A 106 18.87 6.50 -3.73
N VAL A 107 19.99 7.12 -4.11
CA VAL A 107 21.21 7.14 -3.29
C VAL A 107 21.47 8.56 -2.83
N VAL A 108 21.60 8.75 -1.51
CA VAL A 108 21.96 10.04 -0.88
C VAL A 108 23.12 9.79 0.08
N ASP A 109 24.20 10.54 -0.06
CA ASP A 109 25.43 10.39 0.73
C ASP A 109 25.97 8.95 0.80
N GLY A 110 25.82 8.21 -0.31
CA GLY A 110 26.27 6.82 -0.42
C GLY A 110 25.35 5.79 0.22
N ILE A 111 24.20 6.21 0.78
CA ILE A 111 23.19 5.32 1.37
C ILE A 111 22.05 5.10 0.37
N GLU A 112 21.69 3.85 0.13
CA GLU A 112 20.55 3.50 -0.73
C GLU A 112 19.23 3.47 0.06
N PHE A 113 18.27 4.29 -0.37
CA PHE A 113 16.91 4.32 0.17
C PHE A 113 15.95 3.66 -0.80
N ASN A 114 15.19 2.69 -0.31
CA ASN A 114 14.26 1.88 -1.10
C ASN A 114 12.80 2.30 -0.82
N PHE A 115 11.94 2.21 -1.84
CA PHE A 115 10.54 2.61 -1.76
C PHE A 115 9.61 1.62 -2.46
N TYR A 116 8.47 1.33 -1.85
CA TYR A 116 7.33 0.74 -2.55
C TYR A 116 6.62 1.78 -3.40
N VAL A 117 6.24 1.40 -4.61
CA VAL A 117 5.58 2.27 -5.59
C VAL A 117 4.21 1.75 -5.95
N TYR A 118 3.21 2.62 -5.91
CA TYR A 118 1.83 2.34 -6.32
C TYR A 118 1.27 3.48 -7.16
N ARG A 119 0.43 3.15 -8.14
CA ARG A 119 -0.34 4.14 -8.90
C ARG A 119 -1.82 4.01 -8.60
N SER A 120 -2.47 5.09 -8.18
CA SER A 120 -3.93 5.15 -8.10
C SER A 120 -4.59 5.21 -9.47
N LEU A 121 -5.86 4.81 -9.53
CA LEU A 121 -6.67 4.88 -10.75
C LEU A 121 -6.96 6.34 -11.19
N ASP A 122 -6.86 7.31 -10.30
CA ASP A 122 -6.99 8.74 -10.60
C ASP A 122 -5.68 9.40 -11.06
N GLY A 123 -4.62 8.61 -11.26
CA GLY A 123 -3.38 9.08 -11.86
C GLY A 123 -2.40 9.73 -10.88
N GLN A 124 -2.42 9.32 -9.61
CA GLN A 124 -1.39 9.69 -8.63
C GLN A 124 -0.43 8.53 -8.39
N ASP A 125 0.85 8.83 -8.35
CA ASP A 125 1.89 7.89 -7.92
C ASP A 125 2.22 8.13 -6.45
N TYR A 126 2.35 7.04 -5.70
CA TYR A 126 2.74 7.04 -4.30
C TYR A 126 4.07 6.31 -4.14
N ARG A 127 4.99 6.88 -3.34
CA ARG A 127 6.20 6.19 -2.86
C ARG A 127 6.19 6.12 -1.33
N PHE A 128 6.34 4.92 -0.81
CA PHE A 128 6.44 4.66 0.63
C PHE A 128 7.82 4.09 0.94
N PRO A 129 8.55 4.62 1.94
CA PRO A 129 9.82 4.02 2.35
C PRO A 129 9.64 2.55 2.68
N GLN A 130 10.50 1.70 2.13
CA GLN A 130 10.50 0.27 2.35
C GLN A 130 11.40 -0.09 3.54
N TYR A 131 10.99 -1.10 4.30
CA TYR A 131 11.81 -1.73 5.33
C TYR A 131 12.74 -2.79 4.77
N TYR A 132 13.80 -3.09 5.51
CA TYR A 132 14.81 -4.04 5.09
C TYR A 132 15.35 -3.62 3.73
N SER A 133 15.68 -2.33 3.66
CA SER A 133 16.44 -1.78 2.56
C SER A 133 17.63 -2.70 2.28
N ALA A 134 17.97 -2.87 1.00
CA ALA A 134 19.17 -3.61 0.63
C ALA A 134 20.42 -3.03 1.33
N ASP A 135 20.37 -1.73 1.66
CA ASP A 135 21.33 -1.05 2.51
C ASP A 135 20.77 -0.84 3.93
N SER A 136 21.34 -1.56 4.89
CA SER A 136 20.96 -1.50 6.31
C SER A 136 21.14 -0.12 6.97
N ASN A 137 21.86 0.81 6.34
CA ASN A 137 22.08 2.15 6.88
C ASN A 137 20.87 3.09 6.70
N ALA A 138 19.98 2.80 5.75
CA ALA A 138 18.79 3.62 5.51
C ALA A 138 17.73 3.44 6.62
N ASP A 139 17.53 2.19 7.07
CA ASP A 139 16.46 1.82 8.00
C ASP A 139 16.50 2.63 9.32
N PRO A 140 17.66 2.81 10.00
CA PRO A 140 17.73 3.61 11.22
C PRO A 140 17.36 5.09 11.03
N ILE A 141 17.74 5.69 9.90
CA ILE A 141 17.39 7.08 9.58
C ILE A 141 15.88 7.19 9.39
N VAL A 142 15.33 6.34 8.54
CA VAL A 142 13.90 6.34 8.23
C VAL A 142 13.07 6.05 9.48
N HIS A 143 13.48 5.10 10.32
CA HIS A 143 12.78 4.78 11.58
C HIS A 143 12.78 5.93 12.58
N SER A 144 13.95 6.55 12.80
CA SER A 144 14.13 7.61 13.79
C SER A 144 13.57 8.97 13.37
N GLN A 145 13.42 9.24 12.07
CA GLN A 145 13.06 10.57 11.57
C GLN A 145 11.65 10.64 11.00
N LEU A 146 11.15 9.60 10.32
CA LEU A 146 9.90 9.71 9.55
C LEU A 146 8.72 10.10 10.41
N HIS A 147 8.65 9.57 11.63
CA HIS A 147 7.57 9.84 12.57
C HIS A 147 7.51 11.29 13.06
N LYS A 148 8.58 12.07 12.86
CA LYS A 148 8.66 13.49 13.21
C LYS A 148 8.03 14.37 12.12
N MET A 149 7.90 13.86 10.90
CA MET A 149 7.21 14.57 9.81
C MET A 149 5.69 14.56 10.04
N PRO A 150 4.95 15.58 9.57
CA PRO A 150 3.49 15.53 9.45
C PRO A 150 3.02 14.24 8.76
N GLU A 151 1.89 13.65 9.18
CA GLU A 151 1.45 12.33 8.69
C GLU A 151 1.26 12.27 7.16
N ASP A 152 0.87 13.40 6.55
CA ASP A 152 0.69 13.57 5.11
C ASP A 152 2.02 13.75 4.33
N GLU A 153 3.12 14.01 5.02
CA GLU A 153 4.46 14.11 4.44
C GLU A 153 5.32 12.84 4.68
N GLN A 154 4.79 11.83 5.39
CA GLN A 154 5.49 10.57 5.67
C GLN A 154 5.58 9.61 4.49
N TYR A 155 5.08 10.02 3.34
CA TYR A 155 5.16 9.32 2.06
C TYR A 155 5.15 10.38 0.96
N LEU A 156 5.58 9.98 -0.23
CA LEU A 156 5.55 10.86 -1.39
C LEU A 156 4.31 10.60 -2.21
N GLN A 157 3.71 11.68 -2.69
CA GLN A 157 2.64 11.65 -3.69
C GLN A 157 2.97 12.65 -4.80
N PHE A 158 2.80 12.24 -6.05
CA PHE A 158 2.95 13.15 -7.18
C PHE A 158 2.14 12.70 -8.41
N PRO A 159 1.81 13.63 -9.32
CA PRO A 159 1.12 13.30 -10.56
C PRO A 159 1.86 12.22 -11.38
N SER A 160 1.09 11.27 -11.89
CA SER A 160 1.66 10.11 -12.61
C SER A 160 2.31 10.46 -13.95
N ASP A 161 1.95 11.60 -14.53
CA ASP A 161 2.48 12.14 -15.79
C ASP A 161 3.85 12.83 -15.64
N LEU A 162 4.30 13.12 -14.42
CA LEU A 162 5.67 13.57 -14.20
C LEU A 162 6.67 12.54 -14.70
N SER A 163 7.78 13.03 -15.27
CA SER A 163 8.87 12.17 -15.72
C SER A 163 9.52 11.44 -14.54
N ARG A 164 10.19 10.33 -14.83
CA ARG A 164 10.88 9.55 -13.80
C ARG A 164 11.95 10.39 -13.10
N GLU A 165 12.70 11.19 -13.87
CA GLU A 165 13.77 12.04 -13.39
C GLU A 165 13.27 13.07 -12.38
N VAL A 166 12.14 13.73 -12.68
CA VAL A 166 11.52 14.69 -11.76
C VAL A 166 11.06 14.02 -10.47
N LYS A 167 10.48 12.82 -10.58
CA LYS A 167 10.05 12.03 -9.40
C LYS A 167 11.25 11.65 -8.54
N ASP A 168 12.37 11.27 -9.16
CA ASP A 168 13.59 10.89 -8.47
C ASP A 168 14.25 12.11 -7.79
N GLU A 169 14.26 13.29 -8.42
CA GLU A 169 14.69 14.54 -7.79
C GLU A 169 13.84 14.90 -6.55
N ILE A 170 12.51 14.77 -6.64
CA ILE A 170 11.60 14.99 -5.51
C ILE A 170 11.94 14.02 -4.37
N THR A 171 12.13 12.74 -4.69
CA THR A 171 12.47 11.71 -3.70
C THR A 171 13.81 12.00 -3.02
N ILE A 172 14.83 12.41 -3.77
CA ILE A 172 16.13 12.80 -3.21
C ILE A 172 15.98 14.01 -2.28
N ARG A 173 15.22 15.03 -2.66
CA ARG A 173 14.97 16.20 -1.80
C ARG A 173 14.28 15.79 -0.49
N TRP A 174 13.27 14.95 -0.57
CA TRP A 174 12.55 14.45 0.59
C TRP A 174 13.45 13.64 1.54
N ILE A 175 14.33 12.78 1.01
CA ILE A 175 15.33 12.08 1.84
C ILE A 175 16.31 13.05 2.49
N ASN A 176 16.76 14.09 1.78
CA ASN A 176 17.62 15.11 2.36
C ASN A 176 16.92 15.86 3.51
N GLU A 177 15.63 16.14 3.39
CA GLU A 177 14.83 16.75 4.47
C GLU A 177 14.73 15.81 5.68
N LEU A 178 14.46 14.52 5.44
CA LEU A 178 14.41 13.50 6.46
C LEU A 178 15.74 13.38 7.23
N ILE A 179 16.87 13.42 6.53
CA ILE A 179 18.22 13.37 7.13
C ILE A 179 18.49 14.62 7.98
N ARG A 180 18.04 15.81 7.54
CA ARG A 180 18.24 17.08 8.26
C ARG A 180 17.43 17.19 9.56
N MET A 181 16.44 16.34 9.77
CA MET A 181 15.70 16.26 11.04
C MET A 181 16.46 15.53 12.15
N ASN A 182 17.58 14.88 11.79
CA ASN A 182 18.43 14.12 12.70
C ASN A 182 19.29 15.01 13.61
#